data_AF-A0A9D6U698-F1
#
_entry.id   AF-A0A9D6U698-F1
#
_cell.length_a   1.000
_cell.length_b   1.000
_cell.length_c   1.000
_cell.angle_alpha   90.00
_cell.angle_beta   90.00
_cell.angle_gamma   90.00
#
_symmetry.space_group_name_H-M   'P 1'
#
loop_
_entity.id
_entity.type
_entity.pdbx_description
1 polymer ?
#
loop_
_entity_poly.entity_id
_entity_poly.type
_entity_poly.pdbx_seq_one_letter_code
_entity_poly.pdbx_strand_id
1 'polypeptide(L)'
;MKRIVVLVIVALCACMVYLFPQEMINPGDLVAGHQHLKDKCLACHHPFWGIASEKCISCHKLSDIGKDTLMSNDSTSNKSKTSFHLNFSNQECTGCHTDHKGLKPGISLSRFDHKFLSGAENAQCISCHSKPTDDVHAQLSTACNNCHNTQGWRSFVSFDHAMIQGADKNNCITCHQQPKATYHNQFNTDCAKCHITSKWRPSSFDHSSYFILDQNHNANCITCHSDNNFSAYTCYGCHEHSQGKMESKHYEEGITNIINCVRCHKSGNEHETEGGSRSNEGGEGHGKHEDHDDD
;
A
#
# COMPACT_ATOMS: atom_id res chain seq x y z
N MET A 1 -67.99 11.82 -38.56
CA MET A 1 -66.82 11.72 -39.46
C MET A 1 -65.48 11.62 -38.74
N LYS A 2 -65.05 12.59 -37.91
CA LYS A 2 -63.72 12.55 -37.24
C LYS A 2 -63.44 11.27 -36.43
N ARG A 3 -64.42 10.73 -35.69
CA ARG A 3 -64.25 9.48 -34.90
C ARG A 3 -64.09 8.23 -35.76
N ILE A 4 -64.76 8.15 -36.90
CA ILE A 4 -64.67 7.01 -37.83
C ILE A 4 -63.28 7.00 -38.49
N VAL A 5 -62.78 8.17 -38.90
CA VAL A 5 -61.44 8.31 -39.46
C VAL A 5 -60.36 7.86 -38.46
N VAL A 6 -60.48 8.26 -37.19
CA VAL A 6 -59.55 7.81 -36.13
C VAL A 6 -59.61 6.29 -35.93
N LEU A 7 -60.80 5.69 -35.88
CA LEU A 7 -60.94 4.24 -35.72
C LEU A 7 -60.34 3.47 -36.91
N VAL A 8 -60.52 3.98 -38.14
CA VAL A 8 -59.92 3.38 -39.35
C VAL A 8 -58.39 3.46 -39.29
N ILE A 9 -57.82 4.59 -38.87
CA ILE A 9 -56.37 4.75 -38.72
C ILE A 9 -55.83 3.80 -37.65
N VAL A 10 -56.49 3.69 -36.50
CA VAL A 10 -56.08 2.77 -35.43
C VAL A 10 -56.14 1.31 -35.90
N ALA A 11 -57.20 0.93 -36.62
CA ALA A 11 -57.32 -0.42 -37.18
C ALA A 11 -56.24 -0.71 -38.24
N LEU A 12 -55.91 0.27 -39.08
CA LEU A 12 -54.83 0.16 -40.07
C LEU A 12 -53.46 0.03 -39.39
N CYS A 13 -53.17 0.85 -38.39
CA CYS A 13 -51.93 0.75 -37.62
C CYS A 13 -51.83 -0.60 -36.90
N ALA A 14 -52.91 -1.06 -36.26
CA ALA A 14 -52.93 -2.37 -35.61
C ALA A 14 -52.72 -3.52 -36.60
N CYS A 15 -53.33 -3.43 -37.79
CA CYS A 15 -53.16 -4.40 -38.87
C CYS A 15 -51.72 -4.40 -39.41
N MET A 16 -51.13 -3.22 -39.65
CA MET A 16 -49.73 -3.11 -40.08
C MET A 16 -48.76 -3.62 -39.01
N VAL A 17 -48.99 -3.35 -37.73
CA VAL A 17 -48.17 -3.87 -36.63
C VAL A 17 -48.27 -5.40 -36.56
N TYR A 18 -49.44 -5.97 -36.84
CA TYR A 18 -49.64 -7.42 -36.87
C TYR A 18 -48.98 -8.09 -38.07
N LEU A 19 -49.06 -7.47 -39.25
CA LEU A 19 -48.55 -8.03 -40.51
C LEU A 19 -47.04 -7.76 -40.73
N PHE A 20 -46.52 -6.65 -40.20
CA PHE A 20 -45.14 -6.20 -40.37
C PHE A 20 -44.48 -5.76 -39.04
N PRO A 21 -44.49 -6.62 -38.00
CA PRO A 21 -43.93 -6.26 -36.69
C PRO A 21 -42.44 -5.91 -36.76
N GLN A 22 -41.68 -6.54 -37.65
CA GLN A 22 -40.26 -6.29 -37.85
C GLN A 22 -39.93 -4.91 -38.44
N GLU A 23 -40.83 -4.28 -39.20
CA GLU A 23 -40.58 -2.94 -39.76
C GLU A 23 -41.04 -1.84 -38.79
N MET A 24 -42.06 -2.13 -37.98
CA MET A 24 -42.70 -1.13 -37.13
C MET A 24 -42.13 -1.06 -35.70
N ILE A 25 -41.57 -2.16 -35.19
CA ILE A 25 -41.18 -2.27 -33.76
C ILE A 25 -39.67 -2.56 -33.59
N ASN A 26 -38.97 -2.98 -34.64
CA ASN A 26 -37.57 -3.41 -34.52
C ASN A 26 -36.63 -2.23 -34.17
N PRO A 27 -35.95 -2.28 -33.01
CA PRO A 27 -35.04 -1.22 -32.58
C PRO A 27 -33.65 -1.28 -33.27
N GLY A 28 -33.43 -2.24 -34.17
CA GLY A 28 -32.20 -2.41 -34.96
C GLY A 28 -31.75 -3.87 -35.03
N ASP A 29 -30.77 -4.17 -35.89
CA ASP A 29 -30.26 -5.53 -36.08
C ASP A 29 -29.78 -6.21 -34.79
N LEU A 30 -29.92 -7.53 -34.71
CA LEU A 30 -29.39 -8.32 -33.61
C LEU A 30 -27.86 -8.39 -33.61
N VAL A 31 -27.24 -8.87 -32.53
CA VAL A 31 -25.82 -9.23 -32.48
C VAL A 31 -25.52 -10.34 -33.49
N ALA A 32 -24.25 -10.49 -33.87
CA ALA A 32 -23.84 -11.42 -34.93
C ALA A 32 -24.26 -12.87 -34.65
N GLY A 33 -24.18 -13.33 -33.39
CA GLY A 33 -24.55 -14.70 -33.00
C GLY A 33 -26.04 -15.02 -33.16
N HIS A 34 -26.92 -14.02 -33.07
CA HIS A 34 -28.37 -14.20 -33.10
C HIS A 34 -29.03 -13.73 -34.40
N GLN A 35 -28.25 -13.46 -35.46
CA GLN A 35 -28.79 -13.08 -36.78
C GLN A 35 -29.83 -14.08 -37.33
N HIS A 36 -29.70 -15.36 -36.97
CA HIS A 36 -30.64 -16.41 -37.36
C HIS A 36 -32.02 -16.31 -36.68
N LEU A 37 -32.17 -15.45 -35.68
CA LEU A 37 -33.40 -15.16 -34.94
C LEU A 37 -34.04 -13.81 -35.30
N LYS A 38 -33.49 -13.08 -36.28
CA LYS A 38 -33.90 -11.70 -36.61
C LYS A 38 -35.40 -11.50 -36.80
N ASP A 39 -36.11 -12.50 -37.34
CA ASP A 39 -37.55 -12.44 -37.62
C ASP A 39 -38.39 -13.20 -36.57
N LYS A 40 -37.77 -13.71 -35.51
CA LYS A 40 -38.40 -14.54 -34.47
C LYS A 40 -38.46 -13.79 -33.14
N CYS A 41 -39.13 -12.63 -33.12
CA CYS A 41 -39.19 -11.74 -31.94
C CYS A 41 -39.62 -12.49 -30.65
N LEU A 42 -40.57 -13.42 -30.76
CA LEU A 42 -41.09 -14.20 -29.64
C LEU A 42 -40.14 -15.30 -29.12
N ALA A 43 -38.99 -15.48 -29.77
CA ALA A 43 -37.92 -16.34 -29.25
C ALA A 43 -37.32 -15.74 -27.96
N CYS A 44 -37.27 -14.41 -27.86
CA CYS A 44 -36.75 -13.70 -26.69
C CYS A 44 -37.86 -12.94 -25.94
N HIS A 45 -38.86 -12.42 -26.63
CA HIS A 45 -39.92 -11.61 -26.03
C HIS A 45 -41.18 -12.40 -25.70
N HIS A 46 -41.74 -12.15 -24.51
CA HIS A 46 -43.13 -12.43 -24.20
C HIS A 46 -44.03 -11.32 -24.75
N PRO A 47 -45.22 -11.64 -25.28
CA PRO A 47 -46.20 -10.63 -25.65
C PRO A 47 -46.48 -9.70 -24.47
N PHE A 48 -46.35 -8.38 -24.62
CA PHE A 48 -46.65 -7.35 -23.60
C PHE A 48 -45.80 -7.34 -22.30
N TRP A 49 -44.99 -8.37 -22.02
CA TRP A 49 -44.21 -8.48 -20.76
C TRP A 49 -42.69 -8.37 -20.94
N GLY A 50 -42.21 -8.07 -22.15
CA GLY A 50 -40.78 -7.86 -22.40
C GLY A 50 -40.00 -9.17 -22.50
N ILE A 51 -38.79 -9.21 -21.98
CA ILE A 51 -37.88 -10.36 -22.08
C ILE A 51 -37.85 -11.04 -20.72
N ALA A 52 -37.96 -12.37 -20.72
CA ALA A 52 -37.88 -13.18 -19.52
C ALA A 52 -36.59 -14.02 -19.57
N SER A 53 -35.85 -14.08 -18.47
CA SER A 53 -34.55 -14.75 -18.42
C SER A 53 -34.62 -16.24 -18.81
N GLU A 54 -35.75 -16.92 -18.61
CA GLU A 54 -35.91 -18.34 -18.96
C GLU A 54 -35.79 -18.59 -20.47
N LYS A 55 -36.18 -17.61 -21.30
CA LYS A 55 -36.02 -17.69 -22.76
C LYS A 55 -34.55 -17.78 -23.15
N CYS A 56 -33.70 -16.98 -22.51
CA CYS A 56 -32.24 -17.00 -22.71
C CYS A 56 -31.66 -18.36 -22.26
N ILE A 57 -32.07 -18.82 -21.08
CA ILE A 57 -31.51 -20.02 -20.44
C ILE A 57 -31.90 -21.30 -21.17
N SER A 58 -33.02 -21.28 -21.91
CA SER A 58 -33.46 -22.41 -22.73
C SER A 58 -32.45 -22.83 -23.80
N CYS A 59 -31.66 -21.89 -24.30
CA CYS A 59 -30.57 -22.16 -25.25
C CYS A 59 -29.18 -22.03 -24.60
N HIS A 60 -29.05 -21.18 -23.57
CA HIS A 60 -27.79 -20.91 -22.90
C HIS A 60 -27.81 -21.42 -21.45
N LYS A 61 -27.26 -22.60 -21.20
CA LYS A 61 -27.18 -23.14 -19.84
C LYS A 61 -26.27 -22.27 -18.96
N LEU A 62 -26.74 -21.80 -17.81
CA LEU A 62 -25.99 -20.93 -16.88
C LEU A 62 -24.59 -21.46 -16.53
N SER A 63 -24.46 -22.78 -16.42
CA SER A 63 -23.19 -23.42 -16.10
C SER A 63 -22.14 -23.31 -17.20
N ASP A 64 -22.54 -23.01 -18.43
CA ASP A 64 -21.70 -23.14 -19.63
C ASP A 64 -21.40 -21.76 -20.24
N ILE A 65 -22.23 -20.74 -19.97
CA ILE A 65 -22.02 -19.36 -20.40
C ILE A 65 -20.69 -18.83 -19.84
N GLY A 66 -19.80 -18.39 -20.73
CA GLY A 66 -18.50 -17.80 -20.39
C GLY A 66 -17.35 -18.80 -20.19
N LYS A 67 -17.60 -20.12 -20.28
CA LYS A 67 -16.53 -21.14 -20.25
C LYS A 67 -15.88 -21.39 -21.61
N ASP A 68 -16.62 -21.11 -22.69
CA ASP A 68 -16.25 -21.54 -24.04
C ASP A 68 -15.73 -20.39 -24.92
N THR A 69 -15.90 -19.13 -24.50
CA THR A 69 -15.58 -17.93 -25.29
C THR A 69 -14.39 -17.12 -24.78
N LEU A 70 -13.72 -17.55 -23.72
CA LEU A 70 -12.41 -16.99 -23.38
C LEU A 70 -11.40 -17.51 -24.42
N MET A 71 -11.21 -16.75 -25.50
CA MET A 71 -10.03 -16.83 -26.36
C MET A 71 -8.79 -16.38 -25.58
N SER A 72 -8.52 -17.03 -24.45
CA SER A 72 -7.23 -16.95 -23.80
C SER A 72 -6.34 -17.93 -24.53
N ASN A 73 -5.47 -17.42 -25.39
CA ASN A 73 -4.34 -18.16 -25.96
C ASN A 73 -3.31 -18.58 -24.89
N ASP A 74 -3.66 -18.48 -23.61
CA ASP A 74 -2.83 -18.84 -22.47
C ASP A 74 -3.21 -20.25 -21.98
N SER A 75 -2.61 -21.26 -22.62
CA SER A 75 -2.73 -22.67 -22.23
C SER A 75 -2.05 -23.00 -20.89
N THR A 76 -1.48 -22.02 -20.19
CA THR A 76 -0.81 -22.18 -18.89
C THR A 76 -1.70 -21.92 -17.68
N SER A 77 -2.91 -21.40 -17.89
CA SER A 77 -3.84 -21.11 -16.81
C SER A 77 -4.76 -22.30 -16.54
N ASN A 78 -4.30 -23.22 -15.68
CA ASN A 78 -5.11 -24.25 -15.02
C ASN A 78 -6.10 -23.63 -14.00
N LYS A 79 -6.75 -22.52 -14.38
CA LYS A 79 -7.71 -21.79 -13.56
C LYS A 79 -9.07 -22.43 -13.76
N SER A 80 -9.76 -22.70 -12.65
CA SER A 80 -11.19 -22.96 -12.63
C SER A 80 -11.88 -21.88 -13.49
N LYS A 81 -12.44 -22.28 -14.63
CA LYS A 81 -13.24 -21.39 -15.47
C LYS A 81 -14.53 -21.07 -14.68
N THR A 82 -14.45 -20.06 -13.83
CA THR A 82 -15.60 -19.59 -13.06
C THR A 82 -16.61 -19.00 -14.04
N SER A 83 -17.77 -19.65 -14.18
CA SER A 83 -18.88 -19.04 -14.90
C SER A 83 -19.36 -17.88 -14.05
N PHE A 84 -19.20 -16.66 -14.57
CA PHE A 84 -19.67 -15.46 -13.91
C PHE A 84 -21.17 -15.54 -13.62
N HIS A 85 -21.98 -16.27 -14.39
CA HIS A 85 -23.44 -16.33 -14.20
C HIS A 85 -23.90 -17.20 -13.01
N LEU A 86 -23.04 -18.08 -12.48
CA LEU A 86 -23.41 -18.97 -11.37
C LEU A 86 -23.68 -18.24 -10.06
N ASN A 87 -23.11 -17.03 -9.90
CA ASN A 87 -23.18 -16.28 -8.64
C ASN A 87 -24.15 -15.07 -8.71
N PHE A 88 -24.90 -14.90 -9.80
CA PHE A 88 -25.77 -13.74 -10.05
C PHE A 88 -27.21 -14.16 -10.36
N SER A 89 -27.71 -15.19 -9.67
CA SER A 89 -29.01 -15.85 -9.95
C SER A 89 -30.25 -14.95 -9.91
N ASN A 90 -30.12 -13.66 -9.59
CA ASN A 90 -31.21 -12.70 -9.42
C ASN A 90 -31.15 -11.50 -10.38
N GLN A 91 -30.34 -11.53 -11.44
CA GLN A 91 -30.25 -10.43 -12.41
C GLN A 91 -30.78 -10.85 -13.79
N GLU A 92 -31.63 -10.00 -14.39
CA GLU A 92 -32.07 -10.19 -15.77
C GLU A 92 -30.88 -10.10 -16.74
N CYS A 93 -30.79 -11.03 -17.69
CA CYS A 93 -29.66 -11.09 -18.64
C CYS A 93 -29.44 -9.76 -19.39
N THR A 94 -30.54 -9.06 -19.65
CA THR A 94 -30.60 -7.79 -20.38
C THR A 94 -30.10 -6.58 -19.60
N GLY A 95 -29.90 -6.73 -18.28
CA GLY A 95 -29.27 -5.69 -17.45
C GLY A 95 -27.78 -5.49 -17.76
N CYS A 96 -27.14 -6.50 -18.34
CA CYS A 96 -25.72 -6.51 -18.71
C CYS A 96 -25.49 -6.70 -20.21
N HIS A 97 -26.33 -7.51 -20.89
CA HIS A 97 -26.18 -7.82 -22.31
C HIS A 97 -27.31 -7.20 -23.13
N THR A 98 -26.98 -6.61 -24.27
CA THR A 98 -27.97 -6.14 -25.24
C THR A 98 -27.89 -6.98 -26.51
N ASP A 99 -29.02 -7.53 -26.95
CA ASP A 99 -29.05 -8.34 -28.17
C ASP A 99 -29.24 -7.51 -29.43
N HIS A 100 -30.01 -6.43 -29.35
CA HIS A 100 -30.09 -5.48 -30.45
C HIS A 100 -28.86 -4.57 -30.46
N LYS A 101 -28.23 -4.41 -31.62
CA LYS A 101 -27.12 -3.47 -31.90
C LYS A 101 -27.55 -2.00 -31.90
N GLY A 102 -28.74 -1.66 -31.38
CA GLY A 102 -29.34 -0.32 -31.39
C GLY A 102 -28.51 0.75 -30.66
N LEU A 103 -29.08 1.95 -30.46
CA LEU A 103 -28.48 3.26 -30.09
C LEU A 103 -27.31 3.30 -29.06
N LYS A 104 -27.00 2.22 -28.34
CA LYS A 104 -25.82 2.09 -27.47
C LYS A 104 -25.12 0.73 -27.64
N PRO A 105 -24.48 0.46 -28.80
CA PRO A 105 -23.75 -0.80 -29.02
C PRO A 105 -22.52 -0.96 -28.09
N GLY A 106 -22.12 0.12 -27.40
CA GLY A 106 -21.05 0.12 -26.40
C GLY A 106 -21.44 -0.32 -24.99
N ILE A 107 -22.71 -0.71 -24.73
CA ILE A 107 -23.09 -1.41 -23.46
C ILE A 107 -22.62 -2.87 -23.49
N SER A 108 -21.99 -3.35 -24.56
CA SER A 108 -21.05 -4.46 -24.46
C SER A 108 -20.00 -4.09 -23.41
N LEU A 109 -20.16 -4.63 -22.20
CA LEU A 109 -19.42 -4.31 -20.98
C LEU A 109 -17.92 -4.44 -21.21
N SER A 110 -17.28 -3.37 -21.72
CA SER A 110 -15.83 -3.32 -21.89
C SER A 110 -15.08 -3.35 -20.55
N ARG A 111 -15.80 -3.17 -19.43
CA ARG A 111 -15.28 -3.25 -18.07
C ARG A 111 -16.28 -3.97 -17.17
N PHE A 112 -15.77 -4.94 -16.43
CA PHE A 112 -16.52 -5.66 -15.40
C PHE A 112 -16.73 -4.76 -14.16
N ASP A 113 -17.96 -4.71 -13.65
CA ASP A 113 -18.34 -3.92 -12.48
C ASP A 113 -18.58 -4.84 -11.28
N HIS A 114 -17.73 -4.73 -10.26
CA HIS A 114 -17.77 -5.55 -9.06
C HIS A 114 -19.00 -5.29 -8.16
N LYS A 115 -19.78 -4.22 -8.40
CA LYS A 115 -21.01 -3.93 -7.61
C LYS A 115 -22.06 -5.04 -7.72
N PHE A 116 -21.97 -5.85 -8.76
CA PHE A 116 -22.91 -6.91 -9.02
C PHE A 116 -22.53 -8.21 -8.29
N LEU A 117 -21.28 -8.34 -7.80
CA LEU A 117 -20.84 -9.49 -7.01
C LEU A 117 -21.37 -9.41 -5.58
N SER A 118 -21.65 -10.57 -4.97
CA SER A 118 -21.98 -10.61 -3.54
C SER A 118 -20.74 -10.28 -2.68
N GLY A 119 -20.95 -9.94 -1.41
CA GLY A 119 -19.87 -9.60 -0.49
C GLY A 119 -18.84 -10.72 -0.30
N ALA A 120 -19.27 -11.99 -0.37
CA ALA A 120 -18.37 -13.14 -0.22
C ALA A 120 -17.43 -13.30 -1.42
N GLU A 121 -17.94 -13.18 -2.65
CA GLU A 121 -17.12 -13.23 -3.86
C GLU A 121 -16.20 -12.01 -3.97
N ASN A 122 -16.67 -10.82 -3.59
CA ASN A 122 -15.85 -9.61 -3.57
C ASN A 122 -14.64 -9.71 -2.62
N ALA A 123 -14.70 -10.57 -1.60
CA ALA A 123 -13.55 -10.85 -0.74
C ALA A 123 -12.54 -11.83 -1.37
N GLN A 124 -12.96 -12.65 -2.34
CA GLN A 124 -12.17 -13.72 -2.97
C GLN A 124 -11.47 -13.24 -4.24
N CYS A 125 -10.62 -12.21 -4.13
CA CYS A 125 -9.95 -11.55 -5.26
C CYS A 125 -9.18 -12.53 -6.17
N ILE A 126 -8.49 -13.50 -5.55
CA ILE A 126 -7.60 -14.44 -6.25
C ILE A 126 -8.33 -15.45 -7.14
N SER A 127 -9.64 -15.60 -6.98
CA SER A 127 -10.46 -16.49 -7.81
C SER A 127 -10.55 -16.02 -9.26
N CYS A 128 -10.39 -14.71 -9.49
CA CYS A 128 -10.49 -14.07 -10.80
C CYS A 128 -9.18 -13.34 -11.18
N HIS A 129 -8.51 -12.71 -10.22
CA HIS A 129 -7.30 -11.92 -10.45
C HIS A 129 -6.04 -12.63 -9.99
N SER A 130 -5.00 -12.59 -10.80
CA SER A 130 -3.70 -13.14 -10.43
C SER A 130 -2.87 -12.13 -9.66
N LYS A 131 -2.23 -12.58 -8.57
CA LYS A 131 -1.25 -11.80 -7.83
C LYS A 131 -0.04 -11.49 -8.74
N PRO A 132 0.35 -10.22 -8.89
CA PRO A 132 1.59 -9.86 -9.61
C PRO A 132 2.85 -10.44 -8.96
N THR A 133 3.92 -10.56 -9.73
CA THR A 133 5.22 -11.10 -9.28
C THR A 133 6.26 -10.01 -8.99
N ASP A 134 5.82 -8.80 -8.61
CA ASP A 134 6.72 -7.70 -8.26
C ASP A 134 7.19 -7.77 -6.79
N ASP A 135 8.24 -7.00 -6.47
CA ASP A 135 8.88 -7.01 -5.16
C ASP A 135 7.91 -6.64 -4.02
N VAL A 136 6.96 -5.74 -4.27
CA VAL A 136 5.95 -5.31 -3.29
C VAL A 136 5.03 -6.48 -2.95
N HIS A 137 4.52 -7.18 -3.97
CA HIS A 137 3.67 -8.35 -3.77
C HIS A 137 4.45 -9.55 -3.21
N ALA A 138 5.75 -9.68 -3.51
CA ALA A 138 6.58 -10.74 -2.96
C ALA A 138 6.78 -10.61 -1.44
N GLN A 139 6.89 -9.37 -0.94
CA GLN A 139 7.25 -9.09 0.45
C GLN A 139 6.06 -8.80 1.37
N LEU A 140 4.86 -8.58 0.83
CA LEU A 140 3.67 -8.29 1.62
C LEU A 140 2.76 -9.52 1.77
N SER A 141 2.40 -9.83 3.03
CA SER A 141 1.43 -10.89 3.39
C SER A 141 0.05 -10.34 3.78
N THR A 142 -0.34 -9.19 3.24
CA THR A 142 -1.62 -8.54 3.54
C THR A 142 -2.74 -8.94 2.57
N ALA A 143 -3.99 -8.82 3.02
CA ALA A 143 -5.14 -8.99 2.14
C ALA A 143 -5.12 -7.96 0.99
N CYS A 144 -5.51 -8.38 -0.22
CA CYS A 144 -5.45 -7.56 -1.43
C CYS A 144 -6.22 -6.23 -1.27
N ASN A 145 -7.34 -6.28 -0.53
CA ASN A 145 -8.22 -5.15 -0.31
C ASN A 145 -7.63 -4.02 0.57
N ASN A 146 -6.48 -4.25 1.20
CA ASN A 146 -5.78 -3.22 1.97
C ASN A 146 -5.12 -2.17 1.06
N CYS A 147 -4.78 -2.54 -0.18
CA CYS A 147 -4.15 -1.66 -1.18
C CYS A 147 -5.01 -1.48 -2.43
N HIS A 148 -5.71 -2.53 -2.85
CA HIS A 148 -6.54 -2.55 -4.05
C HIS A 148 -8.01 -2.52 -3.68
N ASN A 149 -8.87 -1.99 -4.53
CA ASN A 149 -10.31 -2.11 -4.32
C ASN A 149 -11.04 -2.22 -5.65
N THR A 150 -12.36 -2.41 -5.56
CA THR A 150 -13.25 -2.59 -6.72
C THR A 150 -13.31 -1.37 -7.65
N GLN A 151 -12.85 -0.20 -7.20
CA GLN A 151 -12.75 1.02 -8.02
C GLN A 151 -11.39 1.12 -8.73
N GLY A 152 -10.37 0.38 -8.30
CA GLY A 152 -9.09 0.32 -8.99
C GLY A 152 -7.95 -0.37 -8.22
N TRP A 153 -6.99 -0.91 -9.00
CA TRP A 153 -5.76 -1.53 -8.50
C TRP A 153 -4.71 -0.53 -7.99
N ARG A 154 -4.85 0.75 -8.30
CA ARG A 154 -3.95 1.81 -7.82
C ARG A 154 -4.75 2.88 -7.10
N SER A 155 -5.71 2.47 -6.27
CA SER A 155 -6.46 3.42 -5.46
C SER A 155 -5.52 4.12 -4.49
N PHE A 156 -5.90 5.31 -4.02
CA PHE A 156 -5.13 6.33 -3.29
C PHE A 156 -4.48 5.92 -1.96
N VAL A 157 -4.19 4.64 -1.76
CA VAL A 157 -3.53 4.10 -0.57
C VAL A 157 -2.05 4.43 -0.65
N SER A 158 -1.59 5.30 0.26
CA SER A 158 -0.17 5.48 0.52
C SER A 158 0.39 4.23 1.18
N PHE A 159 1.60 3.83 0.79
CA PHE A 159 2.28 2.70 1.41
C PHE A 159 2.53 2.95 2.91
N ASP A 160 2.11 2.02 3.76
CA ASP A 160 2.31 2.07 5.20
C ASP A 160 3.23 0.92 5.65
N HIS A 161 4.38 1.26 6.21
CA HIS A 161 5.35 0.29 6.74
C HIS A 161 4.80 -0.58 7.88
N ALA A 162 3.71 -0.18 8.54
CA ALA A 162 3.01 -1.01 9.53
C ALA A 162 2.42 -2.29 8.91
N MET A 163 2.24 -2.32 7.59
CA MET A 163 1.74 -3.48 6.86
C MET A 163 2.79 -4.59 6.67
N ILE A 164 4.09 -4.28 6.83
CA ILE A 164 5.18 -5.26 6.72
C ILE A 164 5.19 -6.13 7.99
N GLN A 165 5.23 -7.45 7.81
CA GLN A 165 5.20 -8.43 8.89
C GLN A 165 6.52 -9.20 8.99
N GLY A 166 6.83 -9.72 10.18
CA GLY A 166 7.96 -10.62 10.38
C GLY A 166 9.34 -9.96 10.19
N ALA A 167 10.30 -10.75 9.72
CA ALA A 167 11.70 -10.35 9.59
C ALA A 167 11.93 -9.18 8.61
N ASP A 168 11.05 -9.03 7.62
CA ASP A 168 11.18 -8.00 6.59
C ASP A 168 10.98 -6.58 7.14
N LYS A 169 10.32 -6.43 8.30
CA LYS A 169 10.08 -5.13 8.92
C LYS A 169 11.37 -4.37 9.27
N ASN A 170 12.43 -5.10 9.61
CA ASN A 170 13.74 -4.52 9.94
C ASN A 170 14.74 -4.63 8.78
N ASN A 171 14.37 -5.28 7.67
CA ASN A 171 15.25 -5.48 6.53
C ASN A 171 15.04 -4.38 5.49
N CYS A 172 15.46 -3.15 5.83
CA CYS A 172 15.22 -1.97 5.01
C CYS A 172 15.84 -2.08 3.62
N ILE A 173 16.96 -2.80 3.49
CA ILE A 173 17.74 -2.92 2.25
C ILE A 173 17.05 -3.75 1.16
N THR A 174 16.04 -4.55 1.50
CA THR A 174 15.25 -5.29 0.52
C THR A 174 14.42 -4.36 -0.37
N CYS A 175 14.08 -3.17 0.12
CA CYS A 175 13.27 -2.17 -0.61
C CYS A 175 14.01 -0.85 -0.83
N HIS A 176 14.85 -0.43 0.11
CA HIS A 176 15.53 0.86 0.09
C HIS A 176 17.02 0.70 -0.15
N GLN A 177 17.53 1.40 -1.16
CA GLN A 177 18.96 1.39 -1.45
C GLN A 177 19.72 2.19 -0.40
N GLN A 178 20.78 1.60 0.15
CA GLN A 178 21.66 2.27 1.08
C GLN A 178 22.36 3.46 0.39
N PRO A 179 22.38 4.66 1.00
CA PRO A 179 23.14 5.79 0.47
C PRO A 179 24.65 5.49 0.40
N LYS A 180 25.33 6.07 -0.59
CA LYS A 180 26.77 5.87 -0.81
C LYS A 180 27.70 6.44 0.27
N ALA A 181 27.17 7.22 1.22
CA ALA A 181 27.99 7.84 2.24
C ALA A 181 28.66 6.77 3.12
N THR A 182 29.97 6.86 3.25
CA THR A 182 30.85 5.82 3.81
C THR A 182 30.50 5.40 5.23
N TYR A 183 29.92 6.31 6.03
CA TYR A 183 29.50 6.00 7.40
C TYR A 183 28.36 4.98 7.49
N HIS A 184 27.48 4.85 6.49
CA HIS A 184 26.43 3.82 6.52
C HIS A 184 27.02 2.40 6.52
N ASN A 185 28.21 2.22 5.97
CA ASN A 185 28.90 0.92 5.95
C ASN A 185 29.36 0.49 7.36
N GLN A 186 29.52 1.43 8.30
CA GLN A 186 29.96 1.12 9.66
C GLN A 186 28.86 0.48 10.52
N PHE A 187 27.59 0.59 10.10
CA PHE A 187 26.43 0.17 10.90
C PHE A 187 25.73 -1.10 10.39
N ASN A 188 26.38 -1.89 9.51
CA ASN A 188 25.94 -3.22 9.07
C ASN A 188 24.43 -3.35 8.80
N THR A 189 23.82 -2.37 8.13
CA THR A 189 22.39 -2.34 7.74
C THR A 189 21.37 -2.15 8.87
N ASP A 190 21.79 -1.82 10.09
CA ASP A 190 20.91 -1.49 11.23
C ASP A 190 20.28 -0.09 11.10
N CYS A 191 19.52 0.13 10.03
CA CYS A 191 18.95 1.43 9.66
C CYS A 191 18.05 2.00 10.78
N ALA A 192 17.35 1.12 11.51
CA ALA A 192 16.43 1.48 12.59
C ALA A 192 17.12 2.09 13.83
N LYS A 193 18.46 2.01 13.94
CA LYS A 193 19.20 2.71 14.99
C LYS A 193 19.15 4.23 14.84
N CYS A 194 19.02 4.71 13.61
CA CYS A 194 19.09 6.14 13.28
C CYS A 194 17.82 6.67 12.59
N HIS A 195 17.13 5.82 11.85
CA HIS A 195 16.00 6.20 11.00
C HIS A 195 14.69 5.60 11.50
N ILE A 196 13.59 6.28 11.19
CA ILE A 196 12.24 5.83 11.46
C ILE A 196 11.47 5.66 10.15
N THR A 197 10.44 4.82 10.16
CA THR A 197 9.67 4.48 8.95
C THR A 197 8.84 5.63 8.39
N SER A 198 8.59 6.69 9.17
CA SER A 198 7.86 7.87 8.71
C SER A 198 8.73 8.86 7.93
N LYS A 199 10.06 8.88 8.16
CA LYS A 199 11.00 9.74 7.45
C LYS A 199 12.46 9.31 7.65
N TRP A 200 13.27 9.44 6.60
CA TRP A 200 14.72 9.22 6.67
C TRP A 200 15.48 10.36 7.34
N ARG A 201 14.96 11.60 7.28
CA ARG A 201 15.62 12.79 7.82
C ARG A 201 14.63 13.69 8.58
N PRO A 202 15.05 14.35 9.66
CA PRO A 202 16.32 14.14 10.37
C PRO A 202 16.38 12.73 10.98
N SER A 203 17.59 12.18 11.08
CA SER A 203 17.88 10.96 11.84
C SER A 203 18.26 11.33 13.27
N SER A 204 18.01 10.43 14.20
CA SER A 204 18.40 10.58 15.62
C SER A 204 19.03 9.29 16.10
N PHE A 205 20.10 9.40 16.89
CA PHE A 205 20.74 8.26 17.52
C PHE A 205 20.73 8.49 19.03
N ASP A 206 20.32 7.48 19.79
CA ASP A 206 20.34 7.54 21.24
C ASP A 206 21.77 7.30 21.76
N HIS A 207 22.42 8.38 22.19
CA HIS A 207 23.77 8.33 22.73
C HIS A 207 23.82 7.89 24.21
N SER A 208 22.69 7.79 24.92
CA SER A 208 22.66 7.59 26.39
C SER A 208 23.39 6.34 26.88
N SER A 209 23.45 5.29 26.05
CA SER A 209 24.19 4.05 26.36
C SER A 209 25.70 4.16 26.18
N TYR A 210 26.19 5.23 25.54
CA TYR A 210 27.59 5.44 25.20
C TYR A 210 28.19 6.66 25.90
N PHE A 211 27.47 7.78 25.86
CA PHE A 211 27.82 9.06 26.45
C PHE A 211 26.57 9.92 26.57
N ILE A 212 26.24 10.39 27.77
CA ILE A 212 25.04 11.19 27.98
C ILE A 212 25.33 12.63 27.52
N LEU A 213 24.67 13.05 26.44
CA LEU A 213 24.58 14.46 26.09
C LEU A 213 23.51 15.06 26.98
N ASP A 214 23.89 15.97 27.89
CA ASP A 214 22.89 16.69 28.66
C ASP A 214 22.08 17.63 27.74
N GLN A 215 20.96 18.14 28.24
CA GLN A 215 20.04 18.95 27.44
C GLN A 215 20.67 20.25 26.94
N ASN A 216 21.71 20.76 27.62
CA ASN A 216 22.42 21.99 27.24
C ASN A 216 23.57 21.71 26.26
N HIS A 217 24.08 20.47 26.20
CA HIS A 217 25.16 20.01 25.34
C HIS A 217 24.68 19.07 24.22
N ASN A 218 23.52 19.38 23.63
CA ASN A 218 23.04 18.66 22.45
C ASN A 218 23.90 19.02 21.22
N ALA A 219 24.97 18.27 21.01
CA ALA A 219 25.96 18.53 19.97
C ALA A 219 25.63 17.84 18.64
N ASN A 220 26.06 18.44 17.53
CA ASN A 220 26.04 17.75 16.23
C ASN A 220 27.02 16.58 16.24
N CYS A 221 26.70 15.49 15.54
CA CYS A 221 27.57 14.31 15.54
C CYS A 221 29.01 14.62 15.11
N ILE A 222 29.18 15.55 14.15
CA ILE A 222 30.49 15.97 13.63
C ILE A 222 31.36 16.70 14.64
N THR A 223 30.79 17.15 15.76
CA THR A 223 31.55 17.77 16.85
C THR A 223 32.54 16.78 17.45
N CYS A 224 32.11 15.52 17.64
CA CYS A 224 32.97 14.46 18.18
C CYS A 224 33.46 13.51 17.07
N HIS A 225 32.66 13.27 16.04
CA HIS A 225 32.95 12.36 14.92
C HIS A 225 33.40 13.13 13.67
N SER A 226 34.67 13.54 13.67
CA SER A 226 35.27 14.27 12.55
C SER A 226 35.19 13.48 11.24
N ASP A 227 35.05 14.20 10.12
CA ASP A 227 34.99 13.63 8.76
C ASP A 227 33.88 12.57 8.54
N ASN A 228 32.84 12.58 9.37
CA ASN A 228 31.79 11.55 9.41
C ASN A 228 32.36 10.14 9.67
N ASN A 229 33.49 10.03 10.39
CA ASN A 229 34.00 8.75 10.87
C ASN A 229 33.40 8.45 12.25
N PHE A 230 32.36 7.62 12.31
CA PHE A 230 31.69 7.27 13.56
C PHE A 230 32.36 6.14 14.33
N SER A 231 33.42 5.54 13.77
CA SER A 231 34.25 4.54 14.45
C SER A 231 35.35 5.18 15.30
N ALA A 232 35.60 6.47 15.13
CA ALA A 232 36.54 7.26 15.91
C ALA A 232 35.82 8.46 16.51
N TYR A 233 36.33 8.98 17.62
CA TYR A 233 35.79 10.18 18.24
C TYR A 233 36.90 10.99 18.89
N THR A 234 36.65 12.28 19.08
CA THR A 234 37.47 13.19 19.89
C THR A 234 36.64 13.78 21.01
N CYS A 235 37.26 13.95 22.18
CA CYS A 235 36.70 14.74 23.29
C CYS A 235 37.23 16.20 23.25
N TYR A 236 38.16 16.48 22.34
CA TYR A 236 38.73 17.80 22.10
C TYR A 236 37.90 18.51 21.02
N GLY A 237 37.48 19.76 21.27
CA GLY A 237 36.77 20.58 20.27
C GLY A 237 35.44 21.21 20.71
N CYS A 238 34.93 20.91 21.90
CA CYS A 238 33.74 21.57 22.45
C CYS A 238 34.11 22.85 23.23
N HIS A 239 34.82 22.70 24.35
CA HIS A 239 35.30 23.80 25.19
C HIS A 239 36.59 23.37 25.90
N GLU A 240 37.58 24.25 25.92
CA GLU A 240 38.84 24.26 26.72
C GLU A 240 39.69 22.97 26.91
N HIS A 241 39.32 21.86 26.29
CA HIS A 241 40.03 20.60 26.30
C HIS A 241 41.05 20.56 25.16
N SER A 242 42.22 21.19 25.33
CA SER A 242 43.37 20.84 24.49
C SER A 242 44.04 19.58 25.05
N GLN A 243 44.55 18.72 24.16
CA GLN A 243 45.20 17.47 24.54
C GLN A 243 46.29 17.69 25.60
N GLY A 244 47.20 18.64 25.37
CA GLY A 244 48.31 18.90 26.29
C GLY A 244 47.89 19.45 27.66
N LYS A 245 46.88 20.34 27.72
CA LYS A 245 46.38 20.86 29.01
C LYS A 245 45.72 19.73 29.82
N MET A 246 44.93 18.90 29.15
CA MET A 246 44.25 17.75 29.76
C MET A 246 45.23 16.70 30.26
N GLU A 247 46.23 16.34 29.45
CA GLU A 247 47.28 15.39 29.82
C GLU A 247 48.06 15.85 31.05
N SER A 248 48.43 17.14 31.12
CA SER A 248 49.12 17.71 32.29
C SER A 248 48.27 17.60 33.55
N LYS A 249 46.97 17.93 33.46
CA LYS A 249 46.06 17.89 34.61
C LYS A 249 45.81 16.47 35.11
N HIS A 250 45.63 15.51 34.21
CA HIS A 250 45.50 14.11 34.59
C HIS A 250 46.80 13.58 35.22
N TYR A 251 47.96 14.00 34.72
CA TYR A 251 49.26 13.61 35.29
C TYR A 251 49.46 14.17 36.72
N GLU A 252 49.06 15.42 36.98
CA GLU A 252 49.06 16.03 38.32
C GLU A 252 48.22 15.20 39.32
N GLU A 253 47.10 14.63 38.88
CA GLU A 253 46.22 13.75 39.66
C GLU A 253 46.66 12.26 39.66
N GLY A 254 47.82 11.94 39.07
CA GLY A 254 48.35 10.58 39.00
C GLY A 254 47.65 9.65 38.00
N ILE A 255 46.79 10.18 37.14
CA ILE A 255 46.06 9.43 36.11
C ILE A 255 46.86 9.47 34.80
N THR A 256 47.47 8.34 34.44
CA THR A 256 48.35 8.25 33.24
C THR A 256 47.70 7.57 32.04
N ASN A 257 46.61 6.81 32.24
CA ASN A 257 45.89 6.12 31.15
C ASN A 257 44.51 6.77 30.90
N ILE A 258 44.51 7.73 29.98
CA ILE A 258 43.36 8.56 29.62
C ILE A 258 42.79 8.28 28.23
N ILE A 259 43.24 7.19 27.57
CA ILE A 259 42.87 6.87 26.17
C ILE A 259 41.36 6.69 26.00
N ASN A 260 40.68 6.15 27.01
CA ASN A 260 39.24 5.94 26.98
C ASN A 260 38.54 6.87 27.99
N CYS A 261 38.32 8.12 27.56
CA CYS A 261 37.74 9.17 28.38
C CYS A 261 36.37 8.76 28.95
N VAL A 262 35.54 8.09 28.15
CA VAL A 262 34.17 7.70 28.54
C VAL A 262 34.10 6.64 29.64
N ARG A 263 35.23 5.99 29.95
CA ARG A 263 35.32 5.10 31.12
C ARG A 263 35.14 5.87 32.43
N CYS A 264 35.61 7.12 32.48
CA CYS A 264 35.57 7.97 33.66
C CYS A 264 34.54 9.10 33.51
N HIS A 265 34.37 9.66 32.31
CA HIS A 265 33.43 10.75 32.01
C HIS A 265 32.23 10.22 31.23
N LYS A 266 31.11 9.99 31.91
CA LYS A 266 29.93 9.37 31.28
C LYS A 266 28.97 10.39 30.64
N SER A 267 29.15 11.68 30.93
CA SER A 267 28.44 12.77 30.27
C SER A 267 29.33 13.98 30.01
N GLY A 268 28.76 14.97 29.30
CA GLY A 268 29.37 16.28 29.08
C GLY A 268 29.27 17.22 30.29
N ASN A 269 28.72 16.75 31.40
CA ASN A 269 28.53 17.56 32.60
C ASN A 269 29.86 17.70 33.37
N GLU A 270 30.25 18.94 33.63
CA GLU A 270 31.44 19.30 34.42
C GLU A 270 31.40 18.79 35.87
N HIS A 271 30.21 18.56 36.43
CA HIS A 271 30.03 18.12 37.82
C HIS A 271 30.12 16.60 38.01
N GLU A 272 30.23 15.80 36.94
CA GLU A 272 30.33 14.33 37.09
C GLU A 272 31.69 13.85 37.63
N THR A 273 32.72 14.69 37.58
CA THR A 273 34.06 14.33 38.07
C THR A 273 34.21 14.37 39.60
N GLU A 274 33.28 14.97 40.33
CA GLU A 274 33.33 14.99 41.81
C GLU A 274 32.91 13.65 42.46
N GLY A 275 32.45 12.67 41.66
CA GLY A 275 31.94 11.38 42.11
C GLY A 275 32.82 10.17 41.80
N GLY A 276 34.11 10.35 41.50
CA GLY A 276 35.04 9.24 41.33
C GLY A 276 35.20 8.46 42.64
N SER A 277 34.68 7.23 42.70
CA SER A 277 34.87 6.28 43.81
C SER A 277 36.33 6.21 44.28
N ARG A 278 36.66 6.95 45.35
CA ARG A 278 37.78 6.63 46.23
C ARG A 278 37.37 5.40 47.02
N SER A 279 37.79 4.23 46.56
CA SER A 279 37.83 3.04 47.41
C SER A 279 38.90 3.24 48.48
N ASN A 280 38.44 3.42 49.72
CA ASN A 280 39.09 3.06 50.98
C ASN A 280 40.26 3.94 51.50
N GLU A 281 39.99 4.83 52.46
CA GLU A 281 40.44 4.79 53.88
C GLU A 281 40.10 6.12 54.59
N GLY A 282 39.87 6.05 55.91
CA GLY A 282 39.06 6.99 56.69
C GLY A 282 39.59 8.43 56.87
N GLY A 283 38.68 9.33 57.27
CA GLY A 283 39.02 10.66 57.79
C GLY A 283 37.92 11.70 57.58
N GLU A 284 37.22 12.08 58.64
CA GLU A 284 36.29 13.20 58.71
C GLU A 284 36.95 14.54 58.35
N GLY A 285 36.21 15.45 57.71
CA GLY A 285 36.64 16.85 57.56
C GLY A 285 35.77 17.67 56.60
N HIS A 286 34.75 18.34 57.14
CA HIS A 286 34.02 19.41 56.46
C HIS A 286 34.93 20.57 56.05
N GLY A 287 34.74 21.07 54.83
CA GLY A 287 35.24 22.38 54.38
C GLY A 287 34.40 22.88 53.21
N LYS A 288 33.44 23.77 53.49
CA LYS A 288 32.74 24.55 52.47
C LYS A 288 33.72 25.58 51.90
N HIS A 289 33.92 25.59 50.59
CA HIS A 289 34.44 26.76 49.90
C HIS A 289 33.24 27.52 49.35
N GLU A 290 33.08 28.74 49.84
CA GLU A 290 32.16 29.74 49.29
C GLU A 290 32.82 30.36 48.07
N ASP A 291 32.13 30.32 46.94
CA ASP A 291 32.50 31.04 45.73
C ASP A 291 32.29 32.54 45.98
N HIS A 292 33.37 33.31 45.78
CA HIS A 292 33.29 34.75 45.61
C HIS A 292 33.26 35.03 44.11
N ASP A 293 32.05 35.30 43.62
CA ASP A 293 31.84 36.08 42.41
C ASP A 293 32.09 37.56 42.75
N ASP A 294 33.08 38.17 42.11
CA ASP A 294 33.18 39.63 41.99
C ASP A 294 33.27 39.99 40.50
N ASP A 295 32.45 40.98 40.15
CA ASP A 295 32.09 41.52 38.83
C ASP A 295 33.25 41.98 37.91
#